data_AF-A0A2V6G5Q6-F1
#
_entry.id   AF-A0A2V6G5Q6-F1
#
_cell.length_a   1.000
_cell.length_b   1.000
_cell.length_c   1.000
_cell.angle_alpha   90.00
_cell.angle_beta   90.00
_cell.angle_gamma   90.00
#
_symmetry.space_group_name_H-M   'P 1'
#
loop_
_entity.id
_entity.type
_entity.pdbx_description
1 polymer ?
#
loop_
_entity_poly.entity_id
_entity_poly.type
_entity_poly.pdbx_seq_one_letter_code
_entity_poly.pdbx_strand_id
1 'polypeptide(L)'
;MLAGTLLAFLPVEAGTKASHPAAAGLTFADRVAYQHAIEEVYWRHRIWPKERPDPKPSLDAVMSQAQLEKKVEDYLRNSQALEDYWHRPITAEQLQAEIDRIAQHSKQPEVLRELFEALGNDPFLIAECLARPALAKRLLASWYAYDRRFHDELRQRAKADLQAHPVIEQMNQTSGTYSEIEFVKSDGLREENSREARHSVRLNNREWDETVQKLGATFSNGHPVDVDAGVPSAKDARITRIKTGVLSALQEDERSYYASAVLSKT
;
A
#
# COMPACT_ATOMS: atom_id res chain seq x y z
N MET A 1 39.84 66.73 -23.53
CA MET A 1 40.32 65.64 -22.66
C MET A 1 39.13 65.09 -21.90
N LEU A 2 38.73 63.85 -22.18
CA LEU A 2 37.75 63.08 -21.40
C LEU A 2 38.28 61.64 -21.37
N ALA A 3 38.65 61.20 -20.17
CA ALA A 3 39.06 59.85 -19.83
C ALA A 3 37.89 59.16 -19.10
N GLY A 4 37.69 57.85 -19.32
CA GLY A 4 36.65 57.10 -18.61
C GLY A 4 36.48 55.64 -19.06
N THR A 5 37.51 54.84 -18.78
CA THR A 5 37.53 53.42 -18.35
C THR A 5 36.42 52.44 -18.79
N LEU A 6 36.80 51.45 -19.61
CA LEU A 6 36.05 50.21 -19.88
C LEU A 6 36.08 49.29 -18.65
N LEU A 7 34.92 48.90 -18.11
CA LEU A 7 34.80 47.78 -17.17
C LEU A 7 34.79 46.46 -17.96
N ALA A 8 35.87 45.69 -17.83
CA ALA A 8 35.94 44.32 -18.34
C ALA A 8 35.08 43.41 -17.45
N PHE A 9 34.05 42.78 -18.04
CA PHE A 9 33.32 41.69 -17.41
C PHE A 9 34.13 40.41 -17.52
N LEU A 10 34.59 39.89 -16.38
CA LEU A 10 35.14 38.54 -16.29
C LEU A 10 33.98 37.53 -16.30
N PRO A 11 33.96 36.52 -17.19
CA PRO A 11 32.97 35.46 -17.14
C PRO A 11 33.20 34.60 -15.88
N VAL A 12 32.11 34.34 -15.15
CA VAL A 12 32.07 33.32 -14.10
C VAL A 12 32.35 31.97 -14.74
N GLU A 13 33.33 31.23 -14.21
CA GLU A 13 33.56 29.83 -14.57
C GLU A 13 32.28 29.05 -14.26
N ALA A 14 31.59 28.63 -15.32
CA ALA A 14 30.51 27.67 -15.20
C ALA A 14 31.14 26.34 -14.77
N GLY A 15 30.92 25.97 -13.51
CA GLY A 15 31.16 24.62 -13.02
C GLY A 15 30.55 23.62 -14.01
N THR A 16 31.30 22.57 -14.31
CA THR A 16 30.94 21.47 -15.18
C THR A 16 29.50 21.02 -14.89
N LYS A 17 28.57 21.43 -15.76
CA LYS A 17 27.21 20.88 -15.77
C LYS A 17 27.37 19.39 -16.07
N ALA A 18 27.23 18.56 -15.04
CA ALA A 18 26.97 17.15 -15.23
C ALA A 18 25.81 17.03 -16.21
N SER A 19 26.00 16.26 -17.28
CA SER A 19 24.97 15.97 -18.27
C SER A 19 23.69 15.58 -17.54
N HIS A 20 22.60 16.32 -17.77
CA HIS A 20 21.35 16.07 -17.04
C HIS A 20 20.84 14.66 -17.39
N PRO A 21 20.62 13.78 -16.40
CA PRO A 21 20.29 12.37 -16.63
C PRO A 21 19.01 12.18 -17.45
N ALA A 22 18.09 13.15 -17.46
CA ALA A 22 16.91 13.10 -18.31
C ALA A 22 17.22 13.12 -19.82
N ALA A 23 18.35 13.71 -20.24
CA ALA A 23 18.75 13.79 -21.65
C ALA A 23 19.58 12.58 -22.10
N ALA A 24 20.32 11.95 -21.19
CA ALA A 24 21.19 10.79 -21.48
C ALA A 24 20.56 9.43 -21.13
N GLY A 25 19.45 9.44 -20.38
CA GLY A 25 18.88 8.24 -19.77
C GLY A 25 19.63 7.85 -18.49
N LEU A 26 18.92 7.24 -17.54
CA LEU A 26 19.48 6.81 -16.27
C LEU A 26 20.11 5.42 -16.41
N THR A 27 21.41 5.29 -16.15
CA THR A 27 22.09 3.99 -16.23
C THR A 27 21.75 3.11 -15.01
N PHE A 28 22.06 1.80 -15.11
CA PHE A 28 21.90 0.90 -13.96
C PHE A 28 22.77 1.32 -12.77
N ALA A 29 24.02 1.74 -13.02
CA ALA A 29 24.92 2.22 -11.98
C ALA A 29 24.37 3.48 -11.28
N ASP A 30 23.83 4.42 -12.06
CA ASP A 30 23.19 5.63 -11.51
C ASP A 30 22.00 5.24 -10.61
N ARG A 31 21.14 4.33 -11.09
CA ARG A 31 20.01 3.82 -10.32
C ARG A 31 20.44 3.19 -8.99
N VAL A 32 21.53 2.44 -8.98
CA VAL A 32 22.07 1.84 -7.75
C VAL A 32 22.62 2.90 -6.81
N ALA A 33 23.30 3.93 -7.33
CA ALA A 33 23.77 5.04 -6.51
C ALA A 33 22.61 5.83 -5.89
N TYR A 34 21.56 6.15 -6.64
CA TYR A 34 20.36 6.80 -6.11
C TYR A 34 19.58 5.89 -5.16
N GLN A 35 19.54 4.58 -5.42
CA GLN A 35 18.96 3.62 -4.48
C GLN A 35 19.72 3.62 -3.16
N HIS A 36 21.05 3.64 -3.18
CA HIS A 36 21.87 3.76 -1.96
C HIS A 36 21.51 5.04 -1.19
N ALA A 37 21.45 6.19 -1.87
CA ALA A 37 21.11 7.47 -1.24
C ALA A 37 19.72 7.46 -0.58
N ILE A 38 18.72 6.85 -1.25
CA ILE A 38 17.37 6.66 -0.70
C ILE A 38 17.41 5.76 0.54
N GLU A 39 18.12 4.63 0.47
CA GLU A 39 18.23 3.69 1.59
C GLU A 39 19.00 4.29 2.77
N GLU A 40 19.95 5.20 2.54
CA GLU A 40 20.67 5.90 3.60
C GLU A 40 19.72 6.80 4.40
N VAL A 41 18.82 7.52 3.72
CA VAL A 41 17.77 8.31 4.38
C VAL A 41 16.86 7.40 5.19
N TYR A 42 16.34 6.33 4.60
CA TYR A 42 15.49 5.38 5.32
C TYR A 42 16.20 4.74 6.51
N TRP A 43 17.46 4.36 6.34
CA TRP A 43 18.26 3.76 7.38
C TRP A 43 18.43 4.73 8.54
N ARG A 44 18.75 6.01 8.30
CA ARG A 44 18.86 7.05 9.33
C ARG A 44 17.62 7.14 10.21
N HIS A 45 16.43 7.11 9.61
CA HIS A 45 15.13 7.20 10.29
C HIS A 45 14.64 5.87 10.88
N ARG A 46 15.30 4.75 10.57
CA ARG A 46 14.96 3.45 11.16
C ARG A 46 15.29 3.41 12.66
N ILE A 47 14.34 2.97 13.47
CA ILE A 47 14.49 2.90 14.92
C ILE A 47 15.69 2.02 15.29
N TRP A 48 16.64 2.58 16.04
CA TRP A 48 17.71 1.85 16.70
C TRP A 48 17.40 1.80 18.20
N PRO A 49 17.14 0.62 18.79
CA PRO A 49 16.71 0.51 20.18
C PRO A 49 17.77 1.08 21.13
N LYS A 50 17.33 1.85 22.15
CA LYS A 50 18.23 2.50 23.12
C LYS A 50 18.89 1.50 24.07
N GLU A 51 18.30 0.31 24.19
CA GLU A 51 18.77 -0.81 24.99
C GLU A 51 20.01 -1.47 24.38
N ARG A 52 20.28 -1.21 23.09
CA ARG A 52 21.47 -1.71 22.41
C ARG A 52 22.71 -0.92 22.83
N PRO A 53 23.75 -1.58 23.36
CA PRO A 53 24.98 -0.91 23.75
C PRO A 53 25.84 -0.52 22.54
N ASP A 54 25.62 -1.14 21.39
CA ASP A 54 26.33 -0.87 20.13
C ASP A 54 25.74 0.35 19.40
N PRO A 55 26.60 1.22 18.81
CA PRO A 55 26.12 2.31 17.98
C PRO A 55 25.43 1.76 16.73
N LYS A 56 24.49 2.53 16.18
CA LYS A 56 23.82 2.17 14.94
C LYS A 56 24.86 1.99 13.83
N PRO A 57 24.93 0.82 13.17
CA PRO A 57 25.89 0.59 12.11
C PRO A 57 25.59 1.47 10.88
N SER A 58 26.58 1.66 10.01
CA SER A 58 26.36 2.31 8.71
C SER A 58 25.46 1.47 7.80
N LEU A 59 24.88 2.08 6.77
CA LEU A 59 24.10 1.33 5.77
C LEU A 59 24.95 0.23 5.12
N ASP A 60 26.18 0.54 4.72
CA ASP A 60 27.08 -0.41 4.04
C ASP A 60 27.41 -1.65 4.88
N ALA A 61 27.34 -1.53 6.22
CA ALA A 61 27.54 -2.66 7.12
C ALA A 61 26.32 -3.59 7.20
N VAL A 62 25.12 -3.11 6.87
CA VAL A 62 23.86 -3.88 6.95
C VAL A 62 23.26 -4.21 5.59
N MET A 63 23.69 -3.52 4.54
CA MET A 63 23.23 -3.72 3.17
C MET A 63 24.43 -3.67 2.23
N SER A 64 24.68 -4.81 1.58
CA SER A 64 25.72 -4.93 0.57
C SER A 64 25.31 -4.28 -0.76
N GLN A 65 26.32 -3.92 -1.56
CA GLN A 65 26.15 -3.46 -2.93
C GLN A 65 25.26 -4.41 -3.75
N ALA A 66 25.47 -5.73 -3.65
CA ALA A 66 24.68 -6.72 -4.37
C ALA A 66 23.19 -6.69 -3.98
N GLN A 67 22.85 -6.35 -2.73
CA GLN A 67 21.45 -6.19 -2.31
C GLN A 67 20.81 -4.92 -2.88
N LEU A 68 21.58 -3.84 -3.05
CA LEU A 68 21.10 -2.63 -3.73
C LEU A 68 20.87 -2.90 -5.22
N GLU A 69 21.79 -3.57 -5.88
CA GLU A 69 21.66 -4.00 -7.28
C GLU A 69 20.43 -4.90 -7.46
N LYS A 70 20.23 -5.86 -6.55
CA LYS A 70 19.04 -6.72 -6.51
C LYS A 70 17.76 -5.90 -6.42
N LYS A 71 17.69 -4.90 -5.53
CA LYS A 71 16.52 -4.01 -5.41
C LYS A 71 16.23 -3.25 -6.69
N VAL A 72 17.27 -2.73 -7.34
CA VAL A 72 17.14 -2.02 -8.62
C VAL A 72 16.63 -2.95 -9.71
N GLU A 73 17.23 -4.14 -9.82
CA GLU A 73 16.78 -5.17 -10.74
C GLU A 73 15.31 -5.54 -10.51
N ASP A 74 14.91 -5.77 -9.26
CA ASP A 74 13.56 -6.19 -8.92
C ASP A 74 12.52 -5.13 -9.29
N TYR A 75 12.75 -3.83 -9.02
CA TYR A 75 11.77 -2.81 -9.43
C TYR A 75 11.74 -2.56 -10.95
N LEU A 76 12.88 -2.73 -11.65
CA LEU A 76 12.91 -2.64 -13.11
C LEU A 76 12.13 -3.81 -13.73
N ARG A 77 12.32 -5.02 -13.21
CA ARG A 77 11.52 -6.20 -13.59
C ARG A 77 10.03 -5.99 -13.32
N ASN A 78 9.66 -5.41 -12.18
CA ASN A 78 8.26 -5.08 -11.90
C ASN A 78 7.69 -4.10 -12.94
N SER A 79 8.46 -3.07 -13.32
CA SER A 79 8.04 -2.10 -14.33
C SER A 79 7.86 -2.75 -15.70
N GLN A 80 8.79 -3.62 -16.09
CA GLN A 80 8.71 -4.38 -17.35
C GLN A 80 7.53 -5.36 -17.37
N ALA A 81 7.26 -6.05 -16.27
CA ALA A 81 6.15 -7.00 -16.17
C ALA A 81 4.79 -6.33 -16.41
N LEU A 82 4.61 -5.07 -16.03
CA LEU A 82 3.37 -4.32 -16.33
C LEU A 82 3.13 -4.16 -17.84
N GLU A 83 4.20 -3.97 -18.61
CA GLU A 83 4.14 -3.91 -20.06
C GLU A 83 3.96 -5.30 -20.68
N ASP A 84 4.72 -6.29 -20.23
CA ASP A 84 4.74 -7.62 -20.84
C ASP A 84 3.41 -8.37 -20.65
N TYR A 85 2.84 -8.33 -19.44
CA TYR A 85 1.67 -9.12 -19.09
C TYR A 85 0.33 -8.37 -19.29
N TRP A 86 0.34 -7.06 -19.12
CA TRP A 86 -0.87 -6.23 -19.17
C TRP A 86 -0.85 -5.18 -20.29
N HIS A 87 0.25 -5.05 -21.05
CA HIS A 87 0.41 -4.07 -22.13
C HIS A 87 0.09 -2.64 -21.69
N ARG A 88 0.45 -2.33 -20.43
CA ARG A 88 0.18 -1.04 -19.79
C ARG A 88 1.46 -0.55 -19.12
N PRO A 89 2.40 0.03 -19.89
CA PRO A 89 3.57 0.68 -19.32
C PRO A 89 3.15 1.88 -18.46
N ILE A 90 3.96 2.18 -17.44
CA ILE A 90 3.74 3.34 -16.57
C ILE A 90 3.99 4.63 -17.37
N THR A 91 2.98 5.48 -17.48
CA THR A 91 3.06 6.75 -18.21
C THR A 91 3.63 7.89 -17.36
N ALA A 92 4.05 8.98 -18.00
CA ALA A 92 4.55 10.16 -17.33
C ALA A 92 3.48 10.82 -16.43
N GLU A 93 2.23 10.84 -16.89
CA GLU A 93 1.09 11.37 -16.13
C GLU A 93 0.82 10.54 -14.87
N GLN A 94 0.94 9.21 -14.98
CA GLN A 94 0.82 8.32 -13.83
C GLN A 94 1.95 8.50 -12.83
N LEU A 95 3.18 8.76 -13.29
CA LEU A 95 4.30 9.09 -12.42
C LEU A 95 4.07 10.41 -11.70
N GLN A 96 3.63 11.45 -12.41
CA GLN A 96 3.33 12.73 -11.77
C GLN A 96 2.22 12.57 -10.72
N ALA A 97 1.14 11.86 -11.04
CA ALA A 97 0.07 11.59 -10.10
C ALA A 97 0.56 10.80 -8.87
N GLU A 98 1.51 9.87 -9.04
CA GLU A 98 2.11 9.15 -7.91
C GLU A 98 2.99 10.07 -7.05
N ILE A 99 3.77 10.97 -7.66
CA ILE A 99 4.54 11.98 -6.92
C ILE A 99 3.60 12.85 -6.08
N ASP A 100 2.51 13.34 -6.68
CA ASP A 100 1.51 14.16 -6.01
C ASP A 100 0.87 13.37 -4.85
N ARG A 101 0.53 12.11 -5.07
CA ARG A 101 -0.01 11.21 -4.04
C ARG A 101 0.98 11.01 -2.89
N ILE A 102 2.26 10.78 -3.19
CA ILE A 102 3.32 10.62 -2.18
C ILE A 102 3.44 11.91 -1.35
N ALA A 103 3.44 13.07 -2.00
CA ALA A 103 3.54 14.36 -1.33
C ALA A 103 2.32 14.66 -0.43
N GLN A 104 1.11 14.41 -0.93
CA GLN A 104 -0.13 14.73 -0.20
C GLN A 104 -0.44 13.78 0.95
N HIS A 105 -0.07 12.49 0.81
CA HIS A 105 -0.47 11.45 1.76
C HIS A 105 0.69 10.88 2.60
N SER A 106 1.88 11.48 2.53
CA SER A 106 2.98 11.09 3.41
C SER A 106 2.65 11.41 4.87
N LYS A 107 2.93 10.44 5.76
CA LYS A 107 2.84 10.63 7.21
C LYS A 107 4.13 11.20 7.82
N GLN A 108 5.20 11.31 7.01
CA GLN A 108 6.53 11.79 7.41
C GLN A 108 7.03 12.78 6.34
N PRO A 109 6.47 14.00 6.29
CA PRO A 109 6.85 15.01 5.29
C PRO A 109 8.32 15.43 5.40
N GLU A 110 8.89 15.41 6.60
CA GLU A 110 10.31 15.67 6.84
C GLU A 110 11.23 14.63 6.19
N VAL A 111 10.91 13.34 6.32
CA VAL A 111 11.67 12.26 5.66
C VAL A 111 11.50 12.35 4.14
N LEU A 112 10.31 12.68 3.66
CA LEU A 112 10.07 12.88 2.23
C LEU A 112 10.94 14.00 1.65
N ARG A 113 11.10 15.11 2.39
CA ARG A 113 11.99 16.20 1.99
C ARG A 113 13.44 15.77 1.92
N GLU A 114 13.92 15.00 2.91
CA GLU A 114 15.28 14.43 2.87
C GLU A 114 15.48 13.49 1.67
N LEU A 115 14.47 12.70 1.29
CA LEU A 115 14.52 11.85 0.10
C LEU A 115 14.63 12.68 -1.19
N PHE A 116 13.87 13.77 -1.30
CA PHE A 116 13.96 14.65 -2.46
C PHE A 116 15.33 15.35 -2.52
N GLU A 117 15.84 15.82 -1.39
CA GLU A 117 17.18 16.40 -1.29
C GLU A 117 18.28 15.39 -1.66
N ALA A 118 18.16 14.12 -1.24
CA ALA A 118 19.07 13.05 -1.61
C ALA A 118 19.07 12.74 -3.12
N LEU A 119 17.96 13.04 -3.81
CA LEU A 119 17.81 12.97 -5.26
C LEU A 119 18.10 14.33 -5.94
N GLY A 120 18.73 15.27 -5.24
CA GLY A 120 19.11 16.58 -5.76
C GLY A 120 17.94 17.53 -6.04
N ASN A 121 16.75 17.23 -5.50
CA ASN A 121 15.48 17.87 -5.86
C ASN A 121 15.21 17.86 -7.37
N ASP A 122 15.72 16.85 -8.08
CA ASP A 122 15.53 16.69 -9.52
C ASP A 122 14.20 15.95 -9.78
N PRO A 123 13.21 16.58 -10.46
CA PRO A 123 11.93 15.94 -10.76
C PRO A 123 12.07 14.63 -11.53
N PHE A 124 13.06 14.52 -12.42
CA PHE A 124 13.30 13.30 -13.18
C PHE A 124 13.77 12.16 -12.29
N LEU A 125 14.71 12.42 -11.38
CA LEU A 125 15.22 11.40 -10.45
C LEU A 125 14.17 10.99 -9.42
N ILE A 126 13.35 11.93 -8.95
CA ILE A 126 12.21 11.65 -8.07
C ILE A 126 11.21 10.74 -8.79
N ALA A 127 10.87 11.04 -10.04
CA ALA A 127 9.97 10.22 -10.84
C ALA A 127 10.54 8.80 -11.05
N GLU A 128 11.81 8.70 -11.46
CA GLU A 128 12.41 7.44 -11.90
C GLU A 128 12.90 6.53 -10.77
N CYS A 129 13.38 7.08 -9.67
CA CYS A 129 14.00 6.32 -8.57
C CYS A 129 13.12 6.20 -7.33
N LEU A 130 12.12 7.07 -7.15
CA LEU A 130 11.24 7.03 -5.98
C LEU A 130 9.80 6.69 -6.37
N ALA A 131 9.19 7.43 -7.30
CA ALA A 131 7.80 7.23 -7.66
C ALA A 131 7.58 5.96 -8.52
N ARG A 132 8.38 5.76 -9.56
CA ARG A 132 8.25 4.59 -10.46
C ARG A 132 8.37 3.27 -9.72
N PRO A 133 9.36 3.02 -8.84
CA PRO A 133 9.45 1.76 -8.09
C PRO A 133 8.24 1.53 -7.17
N ALA A 134 7.76 2.58 -6.49
CA ALA A 134 6.60 2.49 -5.60
C ALA A 134 5.31 2.19 -6.38
N LEU A 135 5.09 2.90 -7.50
CA LEU A 135 3.94 2.71 -8.36
C LEU A 135 3.95 1.33 -9.02
N ALA A 136 5.09 0.92 -9.58
CA ALA A 136 5.24 -0.36 -10.27
C ALA A 136 4.88 -1.53 -9.35
N LYS A 137 5.43 -1.53 -8.13
CA LYS A 137 5.12 -2.56 -7.13
C LYS A 137 3.63 -2.61 -6.79
N ARG A 138 3.00 -1.45 -6.61
CA ARG A 138 1.57 -1.34 -6.26
C ARG A 138 0.67 -1.82 -7.40
N LEU A 139 0.93 -1.36 -8.63
CA LEU A 139 0.18 -1.78 -9.81
C LEU A 139 0.35 -3.28 -10.07
N LEU A 140 1.58 -3.80 -9.93
CA LEU A 140 1.84 -5.22 -10.14
C LEU A 140 1.05 -6.08 -9.16
N ALA A 141 1.09 -5.74 -7.87
CA ALA A 141 0.34 -6.45 -6.84
C ALA A 141 -1.18 -6.38 -7.08
N SER A 142 -1.69 -5.18 -7.39
CA SER A 142 -3.12 -4.97 -7.65
C SER A 142 -3.59 -5.71 -8.90
N TRP A 143 -2.88 -5.60 -10.02
CA TRP A 143 -3.31 -6.23 -11.26
C TRP A 143 -3.17 -7.73 -11.21
N TYR A 144 -2.10 -8.26 -10.60
CA TYR A 144 -1.98 -9.70 -10.38
C TYR A 144 -3.15 -10.23 -9.56
N ALA A 145 -3.45 -9.60 -8.41
CA ALA A 145 -4.52 -10.04 -7.50
C ALA A 145 -5.91 -10.14 -8.17
N TYR A 146 -6.20 -9.28 -9.14
CA TYR A 146 -7.48 -9.25 -9.85
C TYR A 146 -7.42 -9.86 -11.26
N ASP A 147 -6.28 -10.41 -11.68
CA ASP A 147 -6.14 -11.01 -13.00
C ASP A 147 -6.68 -12.44 -13.00
N ARG A 148 -7.86 -12.55 -13.59
CA ARG A 148 -8.61 -13.79 -13.72
C ARG A 148 -7.83 -14.90 -14.42
N ARG A 149 -6.89 -14.58 -15.32
CA ARG A 149 -6.07 -15.59 -16.00
C ARG A 149 -5.26 -16.43 -15.01
N PHE A 150 -4.87 -15.84 -13.88
CA PHE A 150 -4.09 -16.53 -12.83
C PHE A 150 -4.96 -17.10 -11.70
N HIS A 151 -6.17 -16.57 -11.51
CA HIS A 151 -7.02 -16.89 -10.36
C HIS A 151 -8.34 -17.59 -10.69
N ASP A 152 -8.67 -17.79 -11.96
CA ASP A 152 -9.94 -18.43 -12.35
C ASP A 152 -10.06 -19.86 -11.80
N GLU A 153 -9.00 -20.68 -11.80
CA GLU A 153 -9.06 -22.03 -11.19
C GLU A 153 -9.36 -21.99 -9.70
N LEU A 154 -8.69 -21.09 -8.96
CA LEU A 154 -8.90 -20.89 -7.54
C LEU A 154 -10.34 -20.41 -7.26
N ARG A 155 -10.84 -19.48 -8.08
CA ARG A 155 -12.22 -18.99 -8.00
C ARG A 155 -13.24 -20.09 -8.27
N GLN A 156 -13.04 -20.92 -9.29
CA GLN A 156 -13.96 -22.02 -9.61
C GLN A 156 -13.98 -23.06 -8.49
N ARG A 157 -12.81 -23.39 -7.90
CA ARG A 157 -12.73 -24.27 -6.74
C ARG A 157 -13.48 -23.69 -5.54
N ALA A 158 -13.21 -22.42 -5.19
CA ALA A 158 -13.90 -21.76 -4.08
C ALA A 158 -15.42 -21.72 -4.30
N LYS A 159 -15.87 -21.49 -5.53
CA LYS A 159 -17.29 -21.53 -5.89
C LYS A 159 -17.88 -22.93 -5.78
N ALA A 160 -17.19 -23.96 -6.26
CA ALA A 160 -17.64 -25.35 -6.20
C ALA A 160 -17.74 -25.83 -4.74
N ASP A 161 -16.76 -25.50 -3.92
CA ASP A 161 -16.75 -25.81 -2.49
C ASP A 161 -17.93 -25.14 -1.77
N LEU A 162 -18.21 -23.87 -2.07
CA LEU A 162 -19.34 -23.14 -1.50
C LEU A 162 -20.70 -23.73 -1.94
N GLN A 163 -20.79 -24.23 -3.17
CA GLN A 163 -22.00 -24.89 -3.69
C GLN A 163 -22.20 -26.29 -3.09
N ALA A 164 -21.11 -27.02 -2.83
CA ALA A 164 -21.15 -28.34 -2.21
C ALA A 164 -21.52 -28.28 -0.71
N HIS A 165 -21.22 -27.15 -0.05
CA HIS A 165 -21.48 -26.94 1.38
C HIS A 165 -22.37 -25.71 1.58
N PRO A 166 -23.68 -25.75 1.30
CA PRO A 166 -24.55 -24.57 1.40
C PRO A 166 -24.88 -24.16 2.85
N VAL A 167 -24.56 -25.00 3.83
CA VAL A 167 -24.90 -24.80 5.25
C VAL A 167 -23.66 -24.36 6.04
N ILE A 168 -23.84 -23.40 6.95
CA ILE A 168 -22.75 -22.84 7.78
C ILE A 168 -21.99 -23.92 8.56
N GLU A 169 -22.70 -24.90 9.10
CA GLU A 169 -22.13 -26.01 9.88
C GLU A 169 -21.16 -26.88 9.06
N GLN A 170 -21.26 -26.82 7.72
CA GLN A 170 -20.42 -27.55 6.79
C GLN A 170 -19.21 -26.73 6.32
N MET A 171 -19.07 -25.46 6.74
CA MET A 171 -17.96 -24.60 6.30
C MET A 171 -16.59 -25.10 6.75
N ASN A 172 -16.53 -25.80 7.89
CA ASN A 172 -15.30 -26.46 8.36
C ASN A 172 -14.87 -27.67 7.51
N GLN A 173 -15.72 -28.14 6.58
CA GLN A 173 -15.43 -29.22 5.64
C GLN A 173 -14.94 -28.72 4.27
N THR A 174 -14.97 -27.40 4.04
CA THR A 174 -14.45 -26.79 2.81
C THR A 174 -12.92 -26.92 2.74
N SER A 175 -12.35 -26.79 1.54
CA SER A 175 -10.88 -26.83 1.38
C SER A 175 -10.18 -25.55 1.87
N GLY A 176 -10.93 -24.51 2.22
CA GLY A 176 -10.41 -23.23 2.71
C GLY A 176 -10.21 -23.20 4.24
N THR A 177 -9.67 -22.09 4.72
CA THR A 177 -9.53 -21.85 6.17
C THR A 177 -10.86 -21.36 6.73
N TYR A 178 -11.39 -22.06 7.73
CA TYR A 178 -12.54 -21.62 8.51
C TYR A 178 -12.10 -20.87 9.78
N SER A 179 -12.70 -19.71 10.05
CA SER A 179 -12.46 -18.94 11.28
C SER A 179 -13.73 -18.23 11.73
N GLU A 180 -14.03 -18.32 13.02
CA GLU A 180 -15.08 -17.54 13.67
C GLU A 180 -14.43 -16.38 14.43
N ILE A 181 -14.97 -15.17 14.27
CA ILE A 181 -14.49 -13.96 14.93
C ILE A 181 -15.66 -13.28 15.61
N GLU A 182 -15.53 -12.99 16.90
CA GLU A 182 -16.51 -12.23 17.67
C GLU A 182 -16.11 -10.76 17.68
N PHE A 183 -16.95 -9.87 17.13
CA PHE A 183 -16.70 -8.43 17.21
C PHE A 183 -17.40 -7.85 18.43
N VAL A 184 -16.65 -7.11 19.26
CA VAL A 184 -17.18 -6.45 20.46
C VAL A 184 -17.02 -4.95 20.34
N LYS A 185 -18.12 -4.20 20.38
CA LYS A 185 -18.09 -2.74 20.42
C LYS A 185 -17.57 -2.26 21.77
N SER A 186 -16.53 -1.43 21.76
CA SER A 186 -15.92 -0.89 22.99
C SER A 186 -15.69 0.62 22.87
N ASP A 187 -16.20 1.38 23.83
CA ASP A 187 -16.17 2.86 23.82
C ASP A 187 -14.94 3.49 24.50
N GLY A 188 -14.01 2.71 25.06
CA GLY A 188 -12.76 3.26 25.59
C GLY A 188 -11.97 2.34 26.53
N LEU A 189 -10.74 2.77 26.82
CA LEU A 189 -9.62 2.09 27.48
C LEU A 189 -9.99 1.35 28.79
N ARG A 190 -10.32 0.06 28.68
CA ARG A 190 -10.07 -0.91 29.75
C ARG A 190 -9.20 -2.04 29.22
N GLU A 191 -7.89 -1.86 29.40
CA GLU A 191 -6.94 -2.97 29.44
C GLU A 191 -7.23 -3.80 30.70
N GLU A 192 -8.23 -4.64 30.63
CA GLU A 192 -8.32 -5.78 31.54
C GLU A 192 -7.86 -7.01 30.76
N ASN A 193 -6.66 -7.46 31.15
CA ASN A 193 -6.01 -8.71 30.76
C ASN A 193 -6.95 -9.90 31.02
N SER A 194 -7.82 -10.24 30.08
CA SER A 194 -8.47 -11.54 30.06
C SER A 194 -7.81 -12.41 28.99
N ARG A 195 -7.08 -13.42 29.46
CA ARG A 195 -6.42 -14.48 28.67
C ARG A 195 -7.42 -15.41 27.94
N GLU A 196 -8.66 -14.98 27.75
CA GLU A 196 -9.77 -15.75 27.15
C GLU A 196 -10.11 -15.32 25.71
N ALA A 197 -9.62 -14.17 25.25
CA ALA A 197 -9.98 -13.57 23.95
C ALA A 197 -9.11 -14.07 22.77
N ARG A 198 -9.09 -15.37 22.47
CA ARG A 198 -8.36 -15.86 21.27
C ARG A 198 -9.06 -15.57 19.94
N HIS A 199 -10.36 -15.25 19.95
CA HIS A 199 -11.16 -15.01 18.74
C HIS A 199 -12.04 -13.76 18.80
N SER A 200 -11.91 -12.91 19.82
CA SER A 200 -12.70 -11.68 19.93
C SER A 200 -11.87 -10.44 19.58
N VAL A 201 -12.41 -9.61 18.68
CA VAL A 201 -11.81 -8.35 18.21
C VAL A 201 -12.63 -7.20 18.77
N ARG A 202 -11.99 -6.37 19.61
CA ARG A 202 -12.60 -5.15 20.13
C ARG A 202 -12.49 -4.05 19.07
N LEU A 203 -13.62 -3.48 18.69
CA LEU A 203 -13.70 -2.40 17.72
C LEU A 203 -14.11 -1.10 18.41
N ASN A 204 -13.45 -0.01 18.05
CA ASN A 204 -13.92 1.31 18.44
C ASN A 204 -15.19 1.69 17.66
N ASN A 205 -15.85 2.79 18.04
CA ASN A 205 -17.08 3.25 17.39
C ASN A 205 -17.00 3.35 15.87
N ARG A 206 -15.89 3.87 15.34
CA ARG A 206 -15.72 4.04 13.89
C ARG A 206 -15.52 2.70 13.20
N GLU A 207 -14.64 1.86 13.73
CA GLU A 207 -14.35 0.52 13.17
C GLU A 207 -15.59 -0.38 13.23
N TRP A 208 -16.39 -0.25 14.29
CA TRP A 208 -17.66 -0.93 14.44
C TRP A 208 -18.64 -0.52 13.34
N ASP A 209 -18.82 0.79 13.15
CA ASP A 209 -19.71 1.32 12.11
C ASP A 209 -19.27 0.88 10.70
N GLU A 210 -17.97 0.94 10.40
CA GLU A 210 -17.38 0.48 9.14
C GLU A 210 -17.61 -1.03 8.92
N THR A 211 -17.43 -1.84 9.96
CA THR A 211 -17.64 -3.30 9.92
C THR A 211 -19.10 -3.66 9.68
N VAL A 212 -20.03 -3.03 10.41
CA VAL A 212 -21.47 -3.21 10.24
C VAL A 212 -21.91 -2.79 8.84
N GLN A 213 -21.38 -1.68 8.32
CA GLN A 213 -21.68 -1.22 6.97
C GLN A 213 -21.19 -2.20 5.91
N LYS A 214 -19.97 -2.75 6.05
CA LYS A 214 -19.42 -3.76 5.14
C LYS A 214 -20.26 -5.03 5.13
N LEU A 215 -20.66 -5.53 6.30
CA LEU A 215 -21.56 -6.69 6.41
C LEU A 215 -22.94 -6.37 5.81
N GLY A 216 -23.50 -5.19 6.08
CA GLY A 216 -24.74 -4.73 5.46
C GLY A 216 -24.68 -4.77 3.93
N ALA A 217 -23.63 -4.23 3.33
CA ALA A 217 -23.43 -4.25 1.88
C ALA A 217 -23.31 -5.68 1.32
N THR A 218 -22.60 -6.54 2.04
CA THR A 218 -22.39 -7.96 1.69
C THR A 218 -23.71 -8.73 1.52
N PHE A 219 -24.66 -8.53 2.43
CA PHE A 219 -25.93 -9.29 2.45
C PHE A 219 -27.09 -8.59 1.72
N SER A 220 -26.86 -7.39 1.17
CA SER A 220 -27.88 -6.59 0.46
C SER A 220 -27.81 -6.71 -1.07
N ASN A 221 -27.04 -7.66 -1.63
CA ASN A 221 -26.89 -7.86 -3.08
C ASN A 221 -26.47 -6.59 -3.86
N GLY A 222 -25.63 -5.72 -3.28
CA GLY A 222 -25.02 -4.61 -4.00
C GLY A 222 -25.92 -3.41 -4.31
N HIS A 223 -27.15 -3.33 -3.79
CA HIS A 223 -27.92 -2.09 -3.82
C HIS A 223 -27.55 -1.21 -2.62
N PRO A 224 -27.07 0.03 -2.83
CA PRO A 224 -26.93 0.99 -1.74
C PRO A 224 -28.31 1.23 -1.16
N VAL A 225 -28.44 1.05 0.16
CA VAL A 225 -29.67 1.36 0.87
C VAL A 225 -29.84 2.87 0.81
N ASP A 226 -30.85 3.34 0.07
CA ASP A 226 -31.22 4.75 0.01
C ASP A 226 -31.37 5.29 1.44
N VAL A 227 -30.53 6.28 1.77
CA VAL A 227 -30.56 6.98 3.04
C VAL A 227 -31.63 8.06 2.97
N ASP A 228 -32.83 7.74 3.45
CA ASP A 228 -33.79 8.78 3.80
C ASP A 228 -33.27 9.55 5.03
N ALA A 229 -33.00 10.84 4.83
CA ALA A 229 -32.36 11.71 5.79
C ALA A 229 -33.41 12.29 6.74
N GLY A 230 -33.60 11.68 7.93
CA GLY A 230 -34.47 12.33 8.91
C GLY A 230 -34.90 11.61 10.18
N VAL A 231 -34.24 10.54 10.66
CA VAL A 231 -34.66 9.89 11.93
C VAL A 231 -33.47 9.67 12.89
N PRO A 232 -33.57 10.09 14.17
CA PRO A 232 -32.51 9.89 15.15
C PRO A 232 -32.40 8.42 15.59
N SER A 233 -31.17 7.93 15.75
CA SER A 233 -30.74 6.56 16.10
C SER A 233 -30.78 5.50 14.98
N ALA A 234 -30.08 5.78 13.88
CA ALA A 234 -29.98 4.87 12.72
C ALA A 234 -28.89 3.78 12.82
N LYS A 235 -28.20 3.62 13.97
CA LYS A 235 -27.04 2.71 14.09
C LYS A 235 -27.42 1.27 14.48
N ASP A 236 -28.18 1.09 15.55
CA ASP A 236 -28.63 -0.24 15.99
C ASP A 236 -29.66 -0.85 15.02
N ALA A 237 -30.44 0.01 14.34
CA ALA A 237 -31.37 -0.38 13.28
C ALA A 237 -30.68 -0.95 12.02
N ARG A 238 -29.37 -0.73 11.82
CA ARG A 238 -28.61 -1.30 10.69
C ARG A 238 -28.11 -2.70 11.01
N ILE A 239 -27.69 -2.96 12.25
CA ILE A 239 -27.25 -4.28 12.71
C ILE A 239 -28.40 -5.28 12.64
N THR A 240 -29.61 -4.87 13.07
CA THR A 240 -30.80 -5.74 13.04
C THR A 240 -31.23 -6.14 11.63
N ARG A 241 -30.89 -5.36 10.60
CA ARG A 241 -31.24 -5.64 9.19
C ARG A 241 -30.34 -6.66 8.50
N ILE A 242 -29.14 -6.93 9.02
CA ILE A 242 -28.25 -7.94 8.43
C ILE A 242 -28.92 -9.32 8.60
N LYS A 243 -28.78 -10.26 7.67
CA LYS A 243 -29.34 -11.62 7.88
C LYS A 243 -28.38 -12.45 8.75
N THR A 244 -28.91 -13.17 9.73
CA THR A 244 -28.15 -14.18 10.50
C THR A 244 -28.41 -15.57 9.93
N GLY A 245 -27.46 -16.49 10.11
CA GLY A 245 -27.61 -17.88 9.65
C GLY A 245 -27.62 -18.06 8.13
N VAL A 246 -27.26 -17.01 7.37
CA VAL A 246 -27.20 -17.04 5.91
C VAL A 246 -25.76 -16.83 5.46
N LEU A 247 -25.31 -17.66 4.53
CA LEU A 247 -24.00 -17.55 3.89
C LEU A 247 -24.04 -16.48 2.78
N SER A 248 -23.00 -15.64 2.69
CA SER A 248 -22.89 -14.65 1.61
C SER A 248 -22.60 -15.32 0.27
N ALA A 249 -22.80 -14.59 -0.82
CA ALA A 249 -22.20 -14.97 -2.10
C ALA A 249 -20.66 -14.98 -1.99
N LEU A 250 -19.99 -15.62 -2.95
CA LEU A 250 -18.52 -15.62 -3.03
C LEU A 250 -18.02 -14.18 -3.26
N GLN A 251 -17.19 -13.72 -2.34
CA GLN A 251 -16.51 -12.44 -2.38
C GLN A 251 -15.05 -12.64 -2.75
N GLU A 252 -14.40 -11.54 -3.13
CA GLU A 252 -13.01 -11.50 -3.55
C GLU A 252 -12.37 -10.25 -2.94
N ASP A 253 -11.18 -10.42 -2.37
CA ASP A 253 -10.28 -9.32 -2.05
C ASP A 253 -8.91 -9.56 -2.71
N GLU A 254 -7.94 -8.69 -2.43
CA GLU A 254 -6.60 -8.75 -3.04
C GLU A 254 -5.84 -10.05 -2.73
N ARG A 255 -6.28 -10.86 -1.77
CA ARG A 255 -5.52 -12.02 -1.27
C ARG A 255 -6.30 -13.32 -1.31
N SER A 256 -7.62 -13.28 -1.43
CA SER A 256 -8.47 -14.45 -1.21
C SER A 256 -9.86 -14.33 -1.84
N TYR A 257 -10.42 -15.50 -2.13
CA TYR A 257 -11.86 -15.68 -2.29
C TYR A 257 -12.44 -16.16 -0.96
N TYR A 258 -13.53 -15.53 -0.51
CA TYR A 258 -14.13 -15.85 0.79
C TYR A 258 -15.65 -15.74 0.75
N ALA A 259 -16.28 -16.35 1.74
CA ALA A 259 -17.68 -16.14 2.07
C ALA A 259 -17.79 -15.85 3.57
N SER A 260 -18.76 -15.02 3.95
CA SER A 260 -19.00 -14.67 5.34
C SER A 260 -20.42 -15.07 5.73
N ALA A 261 -20.62 -15.36 7.01
CA ALA A 261 -21.94 -15.52 7.61
C ALA A 261 -21.97 -14.81 8.96
N VAL A 262 -23.12 -14.22 9.31
CA VAL A 262 -23.32 -13.72 10.68
C VAL A 262 -24.03 -14.80 11.48
N LEU A 263 -23.34 -15.37 12.46
CA LEU A 263 -23.86 -16.48 13.27
C LEU A 263 -24.90 -16.00 14.28
N SER A 264 -24.56 -14.97 15.03
CA SER A 264 -25.40 -14.36 16.06
C SER A 264 -25.15 -12.86 16.12
N LYS A 265 -26.09 -12.14 16.72
CA LYS A 265 -25.97 -10.72 17.07
C LYS A 265 -26.62 -10.53 18.42
N THR A 266 -25.99 -9.73 19.26
CA THR A 266 -26.43 -9.41 20.61
C THR A 266 -26.46 -7.90 20.78
#